data_AF-J9G0K1-F1
#
_entry.id   AF-J9G0K1-F1
#
_cell.length_a   1.000
_cell.length_b   1.000
_cell.length_c   1.000
_cell.angle_alpha   90.00
_cell.angle_beta   90.00
_cell.angle_gamma   90.00
#
_symmetry.space_group_name_H-M   'P 1'
#
loop_
_entity.id
_entity.type
_entity.pdbx_description
1 polymer ?
#
loop_
_entity_poly.entity_id
_entity_poly.type
_entity_poly.pdbx_seq_one_letter_code
_entity_poly.pdbx_strand_id
1 'polypeptide(L)' 'MADTVGAGDSFTATFIAATLKGMPVSEAHKLAVNVSAYVCTQNGAMPVIPENYLERLEKADV' A
#
# COMPACT_ATOMS: atom_id res chain seq x y z
N MET A 1 -11.68 -4.25 -12.92
CA MET A 1 -11.06 -5.10 -11.89
C MET A 1 -10.46 -6.30 -12.61
N ALA A 2 -9.15 -6.52 -12.49
CA ALA A 2 -8.46 -7.59 -13.22
C ALA A 2 -8.40 -8.87 -12.37
N ASP A 3 -7.91 -8.75 -11.14
CA ASP A 3 -7.82 -9.78 -10.13
C ASP A 3 -7.96 -9.11 -8.75
N THR A 4 -8.32 -9.85 -7.70
CA THR A 4 -8.39 -9.34 -6.31
C THR A 4 -7.44 -10.07 -5.37
N VAL A 5 -6.80 -11.15 -5.85
CA VAL A 5 -5.83 -11.91 -5.06
C VAL A 5 -4.69 -10.96 -4.65
N GLY A 6 -4.30 -10.99 -3.36
CA GLY A 6 -3.23 -10.14 -2.81
C GLY A 6 -3.63 -8.70 -2.45
N ALA A 7 -4.85 -8.25 -2.75
CA ALA A 7 -5.30 -6.90 -2.40
C ALA A 7 -5.42 -6.67 -0.88
N GLY A 8 -5.81 -7.69 -0.11
CA GLY A 8 -5.88 -7.63 1.36
C GLY A 8 -4.50 -7.69 2.03
N ASP A 9 -3.61 -8.54 1.52
CA ASP A 9 -2.23 -8.64 2.00
C ASP A 9 -1.47 -7.35 1.74
N SER A 10 -1.62 -6.77 0.54
CA SER A 10 -0.99 -5.49 0.19
C SER A 10 -1.53 -4.32 1.01
N PHE A 11 -2.83 -4.28 1.33
CA PHE A 11 -3.38 -3.32 2.28
C PHE A 11 -2.69 -3.45 3.64
N THR A 12 -2.67 -4.68 4.19
CA THR A 12 -2.16 -4.95 5.54
C THR A 12 -0.66 -4.66 5.62
N ALA A 13 0.12 -5.10 4.63
CA ALA A 13 1.55 -4.83 4.54
C ALA A 13 1.85 -3.34 4.47
N THR A 14 1.11 -2.59 3.64
CA THR A 14 1.30 -1.15 3.48
C THR A 14 0.93 -0.40 4.76
N PHE A 15 -0.19 -0.77 5.41
CA PHE A 15 -0.64 -0.14 6.64
C PHE A 15 0.34 -0.37 7.79
N ILE A 16 0.85 -1.60 7.94
CA ILE A 16 1.88 -1.93 8.94
C ILE A 16 3.18 -1.17 8.64
N ALA A 17 3.66 -1.19 7.39
CA ALA A 17 4.89 -0.49 7.02
C ALA A 17 4.81 1.02 7.28
N ALA A 18 3.68 1.65 6.92
CA ALA A 18 3.45 3.07 7.19
C ALA A 18 3.36 3.37 8.69
N THR A 19 2.68 2.51 9.46
CA THR A 19 2.57 2.65 10.91
C THR A 19 3.93 2.53 11.59
N LEU A 20 4.76 1.57 11.18
CA LEU A 20 6.11 1.38 11.72
C LEU A 20 7.04 2.57 11.41
N LYS A 21 6.74 3.34 10.35
CA LYS A 21 7.43 4.58 10.01
C LYS A 21 6.85 5.83 10.69
N GLY A 22 5.92 5.67 11.65
CA GLY A 22 5.35 6.81 12.37
C GLY A 22 4.31 7.61 11.59
N MET A 23 3.84 7.11 10.45
CA MET A 23 2.81 7.80 9.67
C MET A 23 1.48 7.88 10.46
N PRO A 24 0.78 9.03 10.46
CA PRO A 24 -0.54 9.12 11.06
C PRO A 24 -1.49 8.08 10.49
N VAL A 25 -2.35 7.50 11.33
CA VAL A 25 -3.29 6.42 10.95
C VAL A 25 -4.12 6.78 9.72
N SER A 26 -4.56 8.04 9.61
CA SER A 26 -5.34 8.53 8.46
C SER A 26 -4.54 8.46 7.14
N GLU A 27 -3.26 8.81 7.16
CA GLU A 27 -2.39 8.77 5.99
C GLU A 27 -1.95 7.34 5.66
N ALA A 28 -1.64 6.54 6.68
CA ALA A 28 -1.34 5.12 6.53
C ALA A 28 -2.52 4.37 5.90
N HIS A 29 -3.74 4.62 6.38
CA HIS A 29 -4.96 4.05 5.83
C HIS A 29 -5.17 4.47 4.37
N LYS A 30 -5.07 5.77 4.05
CA LYS A 30 -5.19 6.26 2.67
C LYS A 30 -4.17 5.61 1.75
N LEU A 31 -2.91 5.46 2.19
CA LEU A 31 -1.88 4.82 1.39
C LEU A 31 -2.22 3.33 1.16
N ALA A 32 -2.60 2.60 2.21
CA ALA A 32 -2.97 1.20 2.14
C ALA A 32 -4.16 0.95 1.20
N VAL A 33 -5.20 1.79 1.24
CA VAL A 33 -6.34 1.73 0.30
C VAL A 33 -5.86 1.92 -1.14
N ASN A 34 -4.99 2.90 -1.40
CA ASN A 34 -4.51 3.16 -2.77
C ASN A 34 -3.67 2.00 -3.31
N VAL A 35 -2.79 1.42 -2.49
CA VAL A 35 -1.99 0.26 -2.88
C VAL A 35 -2.89 -0.96 -3.12
N SER A 36 -3.87 -1.22 -2.25
CA SER A 36 -4.83 -2.30 -2.41
C SER A 36 -5.64 -2.16 -3.71
N ALA A 37 -6.14 -0.95 -3.98
CA ALA A 37 -6.87 -0.65 -5.22
C ALA A 37 -5.99 -0.82 -6.46
N TYR A 38 -4.71 -0.46 -6.39
CA TYR A 38 -3.75 -0.72 -7.47
C TYR A 38 -3.57 -2.22 -7.70
N VAL A 39 -3.37 -3.02 -6.65
CA VAL A 39 -3.23 -4.49 -6.80
C VAL A 39 -4.47 -5.10 -7.46
N CYS A 40 -5.67 -4.57 -7.19
CA CYS A 40 -6.89 -5.00 -7.87
C CYS A 40 -6.93 -4.75 -9.41
N THR A 41 -5.99 -3.96 -9.93
CA THR A 41 -5.83 -3.68 -11.37
C THR A 41 -4.79 -4.57 -12.05
N GLN A 42 -4.05 -5.36 -11.27
CA GLN A 42 -2.97 -6.22 -11.73
C GLN A 42 -3.44 -7.68 -11.80
N ASN A 43 -2.77 -8.50 -12.61
CA ASN A 43 -3.00 -9.94 -12.62
C ASN A 43 -2.08 -10.61 -11.59
N GLY A 44 -2.64 -11.44 -10.71
CA GLY A 44 -1.89 -12.12 -9.67
C GLY A 44 -1.62 -11.27 -8.41
N ALA A 45 -1.05 -11.92 -7.40
CA ALA A 45 -1.03 -11.41 -6.02
C ALA A 45 0.06 -10.39 -5.69
N MET A 46 1.20 -10.46 -6.38
CA MET A 46 2.44 -9.76 -6.01
C MET A 46 2.98 -8.91 -7.17
N PRO A 47 2.23 -7.89 -7.63
CA PRO A 47 2.73 -6.98 -8.66
C PRO A 47 3.83 -6.06 -8.10
N VAL A 48 4.65 -5.51 -8.99
CA VAL A 48 5.58 -4.43 -8.61
C VAL A 48 4.75 -3.21 -8.19
N ILE A 49 5.03 -2.71 -6.98
CA ILE A 49 4.37 -1.53 -6.44
C ILE A 49 5.02 -0.28 -7.07
N PRO A 50 4.21 0.65 -7.62
CA PRO A 50 4.70 1.89 -8.21
C PRO A 50 5.52 2.75 -7.25
N GLU A 51 6.57 3.38 -7.77
CA GLU A 51 7.52 4.20 -7.00
C GLU A 51 6.83 5.31 -6.21
N ASN A 52 5.77 5.92 -6.76
CA ASN A 52 5.02 6.99 -6.08
C ASN A 52 4.36 6.54 -4.77
N TYR A 53 4.11 5.23 -4.57
CA TYR A 53 3.64 4.71 -3.29
C TYR A 53 4.80 4.45 -2.32
N LEU A 54 5.97 4.05 -2.84
CA LEU A 54 7.18 3.85 -2.05
C LEU A 54 7.71 5.19 -1.52
N GLU A 55 7.76 6.22 -2.36
CA GLU A 55 8.15 7.58 -1.95
C GLU A 55 7.25 8.14 -0.82
N ARG A 56 5.95 7.79 -0.82
CA ARG A 56 5.02 8.18 0.24
C ARG A 56 5.31 7.50 1.56
N LEU A 57 5.86 6.28 1.54
CA LEU A 57 6.35 5.60 2.74
C LEU A 57 7.63 6.26 3.26
N GLU A 58 8.52 6.69 2.38
CA GLU A 58 9.82 7.26 2.77
C GLU A 58 9.72 8.66 3.38
N LYS A 59 8.69 9.43 3.01
CA LYS A 59 8.44 10.80 3.53
C LYS A 59 7.85 10.85 4.95
N ALA A 60 7.64 9.72 5.60
CA ALA A 60 7.24 9.70 7.01
C ALA A 60 8.48 10.02 7.88
N ASP A 61 8.59 11.29 8.29
CA ASP A 61 9.64 11.80 9.17
C ASP A 61 9.69 11.03 10.50
N VAL A 62 10.90 10.64 10.91
CA VAL A 62 11.26 10.29 12.30
C VAL A 62 11.75 11.56 13.00
#